data_AF-A0A381DI28-F1
#
_entry.id   AF-A0A381DI28-F1
#
_cell.length_a   1.000
_cell.length_b   1.000
_cell.length_c   1.000
_cell.angle_alpha   90.00
_cell.angle_beta   90.00
_cell.angle_gamma   90.00
#
_symmetry.space_group_name_H-M   'P 1'
#
loop_
_entity.id
_entity.type
_entity.pdbx_description
1 polymer ?
#
loop_
_entity_poly.entity_id
_entity_poly.type
_entity_poly.pdbx_seq_one_letter_code
_entity_poly.pdbx_strand_id
1 'polypeptide(L)'
;MKKEHLIELLASSIEGDGIISVVFNFFHNEWKYSLDELNEIINFGIKNWDLVIENVKDTTIHYDTIDWRLDNVYQEIVMVDIYKYMPLLFSENPVVPKEYEKFITE
;
A
#
# COMPACT_ATOMS: atom_id res chain seq x y z
N MET A 1 10.63 -4.38 -5.98
CA MET A 1 10.57 -2.98 -5.49
C MET A 1 11.80 -2.63 -4.66
N LYS A 2 12.32 -1.39 -4.73
CA LYS A 2 13.36 -0.90 -3.80
C LYS A 2 12.83 -0.90 -2.36
N LYS A 3 13.71 -1.17 -1.37
CA LYS A 3 13.36 -1.21 0.06
C LYS A 3 12.62 0.07 0.52
N GLU A 4 13.16 1.23 0.19
CA GLU A 4 12.61 2.54 0.60
C GLU A 4 11.21 2.80 0.03
N HIS A 5 10.97 2.42 -1.23
CA HIS A 5 9.64 2.56 -1.86
C HIS A 5 8.64 1.56 -1.27
N LEU A 6 9.07 0.36 -0.90
CA LEU A 6 8.19 -0.61 -0.24
C LEU A 6 7.76 -0.15 1.15
N ILE A 7 8.67 0.50 1.90
CA ILE A 7 8.35 1.14 3.17
C ILE A 7 7.32 2.24 2.93
N GLU A 8 7.56 3.11 1.94
CA GLU A 8 6.62 4.18 1.58
C GLU A 8 5.23 3.63 1.28
N LEU A 9 5.12 2.59 0.43
CA LEU A 9 3.82 2.02 0.04
C LEU A 9 3.02 1.53 1.25
N LEU A 10 3.69 0.85 2.18
CA LEU A 10 3.07 0.35 3.40
C LEU A 10 2.76 1.48 4.38
N ALA A 11 3.63 2.49 4.48
CA ALA A 11 3.42 3.67 5.32
C ALA A 11 2.21 4.50 4.86
N SER A 12 2.04 4.70 3.55
CA SER A 12 0.89 5.41 2.99
C SER A 12 -0.44 4.78 3.42
N SER A 13 -0.50 3.45 3.58
CA SER A 13 -1.71 2.75 4.05
C SER A 13 -2.03 2.96 5.54
N ILE A 14 -1.13 3.57 6.31
CA ILE A 14 -1.32 3.96 7.72
C ILE A 14 -1.68 5.44 7.83
N GLU A 15 -1.04 6.30 7.02
CA GLU A 15 -1.16 7.76 7.13
C GLU A 15 -2.44 8.34 6.51
N GLY A 16 -3.22 7.52 5.79
CA GLY A 16 -4.37 7.99 5.02
C GLY A 16 -4.00 8.52 3.63
N ASP A 17 -2.76 8.25 3.19
CA ASP A 17 -2.24 8.59 1.87
C ASP A 17 -2.33 7.40 0.89
N GLY A 18 -2.95 6.30 1.31
CA GLY A 18 -3.17 5.07 0.53
C GLY A 18 -4.22 5.20 -0.56
N ILE A 19 -4.71 6.41 -0.87
CA ILE A 19 -5.70 6.66 -1.92
C ILE A 19 -5.14 6.21 -3.28
N ILE A 20 -5.93 5.47 -4.05
CA ILE A 20 -5.44 4.84 -5.28
C ILE A 20 -4.89 5.83 -6.29
N SER A 21 -5.49 7.02 -6.45
CA SER A 21 -4.93 8.05 -7.34
C SER A 21 -3.53 8.53 -6.92
N VAL A 22 -3.27 8.63 -5.61
CA VAL A 22 -1.99 9.04 -5.03
C VAL A 22 -0.95 7.95 -5.25
N VAL A 23 -1.28 6.71 -4.86
CA VAL A 23 -0.41 5.54 -5.05
C VAL A 23 -0.11 5.32 -6.54
N PHE A 24 -1.12 5.41 -7.40
CA PHE A 24 -0.96 5.28 -8.85
C PHE A 24 -0.01 6.34 -9.42
N ASN A 25 -0.17 7.60 -8.99
CA ASN A 25 0.71 8.66 -9.47
C ASN A 25 2.16 8.43 -9.05
N PHE A 26 2.43 8.21 -7.76
CA PHE A 26 3.80 8.06 -7.28
C PHE A 26 4.47 6.77 -7.77
N PHE A 27 3.84 5.62 -7.56
CA PHE A 27 4.49 4.35 -7.81
C PHE A 27 4.53 3.98 -9.29
N HIS A 28 3.43 4.16 -10.01
CA HIS A 28 3.35 3.79 -11.42
C HIS A 28 3.83 4.92 -12.35
N ASN A 29 3.28 6.13 -12.21
CA ASN A 29 3.61 7.21 -13.14
C ASN A 29 5.00 7.81 -12.88
N GLU A 30 5.40 8.03 -11.63
CA GLU A 30 6.69 8.66 -11.32
C GLU A 30 7.82 7.63 -11.20
N TRP A 31 7.66 6.61 -10.34
CA TRP A 31 8.70 5.61 -10.09
C TRP A 31 8.70 4.42 -11.04
N LYS A 32 7.75 4.36 -11.98
CA LYS A 32 7.70 3.39 -13.09
C LYS A 32 7.57 1.93 -12.67
N TYR A 33 7.03 1.66 -11.48
CA TYR A 33 6.66 0.30 -11.10
C TYR A 33 5.48 -0.21 -11.94
N SER A 34 5.49 -1.50 -12.27
CA SER A 34 4.40 -2.11 -13.02
C SER A 34 3.15 -2.26 -12.14
N LEU A 35 1.96 -2.23 -12.75
CA LEU A 35 0.72 -2.49 -12.03
C LEU A 35 0.65 -3.93 -11.51
N ASP A 36 1.27 -4.89 -12.22
CA ASP A 36 1.36 -6.27 -11.77
C ASP A 36 2.15 -6.39 -10.47
N GLU A 37 3.28 -5.70 -10.35
CA GLU A 37 4.09 -5.66 -9.13
C GLU A 37 3.33 -5.03 -7.96
N LEU A 38 2.64 -3.90 -8.18
CA LEU A 38 1.82 -3.25 -7.15
C LEU A 38 0.65 -4.13 -6.72
N ASN A 39 -0.05 -4.74 -7.68
CA ASN A 39 -1.13 -5.67 -7.41
C ASN A 39 -0.63 -6.88 -6.61
N GLU A 40 0.55 -7.43 -6.91
CA GLU A 40 1.09 -8.57 -6.18
C GLU A 40 1.30 -8.24 -4.69
N ILE A 41 1.89 -7.09 -4.39
CA ILE A 41 2.16 -6.64 -3.02
C ILE A 41 0.85 -6.40 -2.27
N ILE A 42 -0.09 -5.65 -2.87
CA ILE A 42 -1.33 -5.26 -2.20
C ILE A 42 -2.24 -6.49 -2.00
N ASN A 43 -2.37 -7.35 -3.02
CA ASN A 43 -3.16 -8.58 -2.91
C ASN A 43 -2.55 -9.56 -1.89
N PHE A 44 -1.23 -9.57 -1.74
CA PHE A 44 -0.60 -10.34 -0.67
C PHE A 44 -1.02 -9.83 0.71
N GLY A 45 -1.00 -8.50 0.92
CA GLY A 45 -1.47 -7.91 2.17
C GLY A 45 -2.95 -8.18 2.44
N ILE A 46 -3.81 -8.06 1.43
CA ILE A 46 -5.24 -8.39 1.54
C ILE A 46 -5.44 -9.85 1.94
N LYS A 47 -4.73 -10.77 1.27
CA LYS A 47 -4.82 -12.20 1.56
C LYS A 47 -4.39 -12.56 2.98
N ASN A 48 -3.44 -11.83 3.55
CA ASN A 48 -2.96 -12.04 4.91
C ASN A 48 -3.75 -11.26 5.97
N TRP A 49 -4.76 -10.48 5.55
CA TRP A 49 -5.50 -9.58 6.43
C TRP A 49 -4.65 -8.45 7.04
N ASP A 50 -3.56 -8.08 6.36
CA ASP A 50 -2.72 -6.94 6.73
C ASP A 50 -3.26 -5.64 6.11
N LEU A 51 -3.83 -5.72 4.89
CA LEU A 51 -4.38 -4.61 4.13
C LEU A 51 -5.85 -4.87 3.77
N VAL A 52 -6.61 -3.80 3.57
CA VAL A 52 -7.94 -3.80 2.97
C VAL A 52 -8.04 -2.65 1.97
N ILE A 53 -9.00 -2.73 1.04
CA ILE A 53 -9.33 -1.61 0.16
C ILE A 53 -10.72 -1.13 0.52
N GLU A 54 -10.84 0.13 0.91
CA GLU A 54 -12.08 0.72 1.42
C GLU A 54 -12.46 1.99 0.67
N ASN A 55 -13.69 2.45 0.86
CA ASN A 55 -14.11 3.74 0.34
C ASN A 55 -13.69 4.86 1.30
N VAL A 56 -12.99 5.87 0.77
CA VAL A 56 -12.52 7.05 1.52
C VAL A 56 -13.65 7.74 2.32
N LYS A 57 -14.88 7.76 1.79
CA LYS A 57 -16.04 8.40 2.42
C LYS A 57 -16.86 7.47 3.30
N ASP A 58 -16.75 6.16 3.11
CA ASP A 58 -17.54 5.16 3.80
C ASP A 58 -16.74 3.86 3.95
N THR A 59 -16.07 3.72 5.10
CA THR A 59 -15.21 2.57 5.41
C THR A 59 -15.96 1.25 5.53
N THR A 60 -17.29 1.24 5.48
CA THR A 60 -18.09 0.01 5.42
C THR A 60 -18.14 -0.60 4.01
N ILE A 61 -17.72 0.16 3.00
CA ILE A 61 -17.65 -0.28 1.60
C ILE A 61 -16.24 -0.78 1.30
N HIS A 62 -16.11 -2.08 1.13
CA HIS A 62 -14.84 -2.74 0.76
C HIS A 62 -14.82 -3.11 -0.73
N TYR A 63 -13.63 -3.17 -1.31
CA TYR A 63 -13.41 -3.57 -2.70
C TYR A 63 -12.48 -4.77 -2.81
N ASP A 64 -12.79 -5.67 -3.74
CA ASP A 64 -11.97 -6.85 -4.02
C ASP A 64 -10.89 -6.60 -5.08
N THR A 65 -10.98 -5.46 -5.78
CA THR A 65 -10.08 -5.12 -6.89
C THR A 65 -9.70 -3.65 -6.88
N ILE A 66 -8.47 -3.36 -7.30
CA ILE A 66 -7.96 -2.00 -7.45
C ILE A 66 -8.26 -1.49 -8.85
N ASP A 67 -8.81 -0.29 -8.93
CA ASP A 67 -9.03 0.42 -10.18
C ASP A 67 -7.97 1.51 -10.37
N TRP A 68 -6.87 1.16 -11.03
CA TRP A 68 -5.69 2.01 -11.20
C TRP A 68 -5.93 3.19 -12.16
N ARG A 69 -6.46 4.30 -11.65
CA ARG A 69 -6.68 5.53 -12.41
C ARG A 69 -6.42 6.77 -11.55
N LEU A 70 -5.97 7.85 -12.20
CA LEU A 70 -5.71 9.14 -11.53
C LEU A 70 -6.99 9.80 -10.98
N ASP A 71 -8.16 9.46 -11.52
CA ASP A 71 -9.45 9.95 -11.04
C ASP A 71 -10.09 9.05 -9.98
N ASN A 72 -9.46 7.93 -9.63
CA ASN A 72 -9.89 7.09 -8.51
C ASN A 72 -9.45 7.69 -7.17
N VAL A 73 -10.24 8.66 -6.72
CA VAL A 73 -10.07 9.35 -5.43
C VAL A 73 -10.96 8.75 -4.32
N TYR A 74 -11.57 7.60 -4.58
CA TYR A 74 -12.56 6.99 -3.68
C TYR A 74 -12.13 5.65 -3.12
N GLN A 75 -11.23 4.90 -3.77
CA GLN A 75 -10.59 3.72 -3.18
C GLN A 75 -9.34 4.12 -2.41
N GLU A 76 -9.13 3.47 -1.28
CA GLU A 76 -7.96 3.65 -0.42
C GLU A 76 -7.48 2.31 0.11
N ILE A 77 -6.17 2.09 0.08
CA ILE A 77 -5.51 0.95 0.71
C ILE A 77 -5.27 1.30 2.18
N VAL A 78 -5.81 0.50 3.09
CA VAL A 78 -5.77 0.76 4.54
C VAL A 78 -5.11 -0.40 5.25
N MET A 79 -4.20 -0.09 6.17
CA MET A 79 -3.58 -1.07 7.07
C MET A 79 -4.55 -1.49 8.18
N VAL A 80 -4.76 -2.79 8.34
CA VAL A 80 -5.69 -3.33 9.33
C VAL A 80 -5.14 -3.24 10.76
N ASP A 81 -3.92 -3.71 10.98
CA ASP A 81 -3.25 -3.68 12.29
C ASP A 81 -2.13 -2.64 12.31
N ILE A 82 -2.52 -1.38 12.43
CA ILE A 82 -1.58 -0.25 12.46
C ILE A 82 -0.53 -0.43 13.57
N TYR A 83 -0.90 -0.95 14.74
CA TYR A 83 0.03 -1.07 15.87
C TYR A 83 1.12 -2.12 15.64
N LYS A 84 0.84 -3.16 14.85
CA LYS A 84 1.84 -4.14 14.41
C LYS A 84 2.91 -3.51 13.52
N TYR A 85 2.52 -2.63 12.60
CA TYR A 85 3.39 -2.13 11.53
C TYR A 85 4.01 -0.77 11.78
N MET A 86 3.32 0.11 12.49
CA MET A 86 3.77 1.48 12.75
C MET A 86 5.17 1.56 13.37
N PRO A 87 5.56 0.74 14.38
CA PRO A 87 6.91 0.78 14.95
C PRO A 87 8.02 0.39 13.96
N LEU A 88 7.69 -0.35 12.90
CA LEU A 88 8.64 -0.78 11.87
C LEU A 88 8.82 0.31 10.81
N LEU A 89 7.70 0.90 10.36
CA LEU A 89 7.66 1.82 9.24
C LEU A 89 8.00 3.27 9.63
N PHE A 90 7.75 3.67 10.88
CA PHE A 90 7.93 5.06 11.36
C PHE A 90 9.02 5.20 12.45
N SER A 91 10.03 4.33 12.43
CA SER A 91 11.19 4.43 13.35
C SER A 91 12.31 5.30 12.79
N GLU A 92 13.34 5.62 13.59
CA GLU A 92 14.55 6.32 13.11
C GLU A 92 15.26 5.56 11.97
N ASN A 93 15.12 4.23 11.93
CA ASN A 93 15.64 3.38 10.87
C ASN A 93 14.54 2.47 10.34
N PRO A 94 13.66 2.97 9.46
CA PRO A 94 12.53 2.19 8.96
C PRO A 94 12.95 0.84 8.35
N VAL A 95 12.17 -0.19 8.68
CA VAL A 95 12.38 -1.56 8.20
C VAL A 95 11.14 -2.08 7.52
N VAL A 96 11.35 -2.84 6.45
CA VAL A 96 10.29 -3.59 5.78
C VAL A 96 9.85 -4.71 6.72
N PRO A 97 8.55 -4.91 6.98
CA PRO A 97 8.09 -6.04 7.76
C PRO A 97 8.47 -7.36 7.09
N LYS A 98 8.86 -8.35 7.88
CA LYS A 98 9.52 -9.59 7.41
C LYS A 98 8.75 -10.31 6.30
N GLU A 99 7.43 -10.35 6.39
CA GLU A 99 6.54 -10.97 5.42
C GLU A 99 6.54 -10.28 4.04
N TYR A 100 6.93 -9.00 3.98
CA TYR A 100 7.03 -8.20 2.75
C TYR A 100 8.45 -8.16 2.16
N GLU A 101 9.49 -8.60 2.90
CA GLU A 101 10.89 -8.55 2.42
C GLU A 101 11.09 -9.26 1.08
N LYS A 102 10.26 -10.28 0.77
CA LYS A 102 10.30 -11.01 -0.51
C LYS A 102 10.02 -10.15 -1.75
N PHE A 103 9.43 -8.97 -1.58
CA PHE A 103 9.14 -8.04 -2.68
C PHE A 103 10.28 -7.04 -2.92
N ILE A 104 11.33 -7.10 -2.11
CA ILE A 104 12.53 -6.30 -2.31
C ILE A 104 13.30 -6.88 -3.50
N THR A 105 13.61 -6.03 -4.47
CA THR A 105 14.44 -6.37 -5.63
C THR A 105 15.67 -5.46 -5.66
N GLU A 106 16.79 -5.98 -6.18
CA GLU A 106 18.05 -5.22 -6.35
C GLU A 106 17.92 -4.06 -7.34
#